data_AF-A0A2N7XSZ8-F1
#
_entry.id   AF-A0A2N7XSZ8-F1
#
_cell.length_a   1.000
_cell.length_b   1.000
_cell.length_c   1.000
_cell.angle_alpha   90.00
_cell.angle_beta   90.00
_cell.angle_gamma   90.00
#
_symmetry.space_group_name_H-M   'P 1'
#
loop_
_entity.id
_entity.type
_entity.pdbx_description
1 polymer ?
#
loop_
_entity_poly.entity_id
_entity_poly.type
_entity_poly.pdbx_seq_one_letter_code
_entity_poly.pdbx_strand_id
1 'polypeptide(L)'
;FSGAERADRKGVSGKLGAEYQFSRDQMFYVIYSRGYKGPSLNDFYSEKAANMGTIAPETSDNYEIGSKSQFFNRQLTLNADLF
;
A
#
# COMPACT_ATOMS: atom_id res chain seq x y z
N PHE A 1 -3.05 -21.56 -30.68
CA PHE A 1 -2.97 -21.56 -29.21
C PHE A 1 -3.97 -20.54 -28.69
N SER A 2 -5.17 -21.04 -28.38
CA SER A 2 -6.27 -20.33 -27.73
C SER A 2 -6.02 -20.41 -26.23
N GLY A 3 -5.70 -19.28 -25.60
CA GLY A 3 -5.38 -19.26 -24.18
C GLY A 3 -4.71 -17.96 -23.78
N ALA A 4 -5.18 -16.82 -24.31
CA ALA A 4 -4.95 -15.56 -23.63
C ALA A 4 -5.89 -15.57 -22.42
N GLU A 5 -5.48 -16.27 -21.37
CA GLU A 5 -5.97 -16.03 -20.02
C GLU A 5 -5.91 -14.51 -19.85
N ARG A 6 -7.07 -13.87 -19.70
CA ARG A 6 -7.17 -12.43 -19.54
C ARG A 6 -6.55 -12.08 -18.21
N ALA A 7 -5.22 -12.02 -18.16
CA ALA A 7 -4.51 -11.38 -17.07
C ALA A 7 -5.04 -9.94 -17.06
N ASP A 8 -5.84 -9.64 -16.06
CA ASP A 8 -6.49 -8.35 -15.92
C ASP A 8 -5.39 -7.31 -15.75
N ARG A 9 -4.97 -6.69 -16.87
CA ARG A 9 -3.89 -5.70 -16.96
C ARG A 9 -4.28 -4.35 -16.36
N LYS A 10 -5.45 -4.28 -15.73
CA LYS A 10 -6.00 -3.09 -15.09
C LYS A 10 -5.90 -3.26 -13.59
N GLY A 11 -4.86 -2.68 -13.03
CA GLY A 11 -4.72 -2.51 -11.60
C GLY A 11 -5.11 -1.11 -11.17
N VAL A 12 -5.88 -1.01 -10.09
CA VAL A 12 -6.16 0.26 -9.45
C VAL A 12 -5.24 0.37 -8.26
N SER A 13 -4.35 1.36 -8.31
CA SER A 13 -3.58 1.81 -7.15
C SER A 13 -4.08 3.19 -6.73
N GLY A 14 -3.96 3.47 -5.45
CA GLY A 14 -4.43 4.74 -4.91
C GLY A 14 -4.26 4.82 -3.40
N LYS A 15 -4.35 6.04 -2.88
CA LYS A 15 -4.33 6.34 -1.46
C LYS A 15 -5.50 7.26 -1.15
N LEU A 16 -6.28 6.91 -0.15
CA LEU A 16 -7.34 7.73 0.41
C LEU A 16 -7.00 7.99 1.87
N GLY A 17 -7.08 9.25 2.29
CA GLY A 17 -6.83 9.64 3.68
C GLY A 17 -7.92 10.57 4.19
N ALA A 18 -8.20 10.47 5.47
CA ALA A 18 -9.02 11.42 6.20
C ALA A 18 -8.28 11.84 7.47
N GLU A 19 -8.33 13.13 7.77
CA GLU A 19 -7.68 13.73 8.92
C GLU A 19 -8.70 14.54 9.72
N TYR A 20 -8.56 14.52 11.04
CA TYR A 20 -9.41 15.28 11.95
C TYR A 20 -8.58 15.96 13.04
N GLN A 21 -8.69 17.28 13.13
CA GLN A 21 -8.06 18.07 14.19
C GLN A 21 -9.04 18.21 15.36
N PHE A 22 -8.77 17.48 16.44
CA PHE A 22 -9.53 17.58 17.68
C PHE A 22 -9.26 18.90 18.42
N SER A 23 -8.01 19.39 18.34
CA SER A 23 -7.61 20.69 18.88
C SER A 23 -6.44 21.25 18.08
N ARG A 24 -5.97 22.47 18.42
CA ARG A 24 -4.78 23.07 17.79
C ARG A 24 -3.53 22.20 17.91
N ASP A 25 -3.49 21.32 18.90
CA ASP A 25 -2.30 20.54 19.25
C ASP A 25 -2.53 19.02 19.06
N GLN A 26 -3.73 18.57 18.69
CA GLN A 26 -4.06 17.15 18.55
C GLN A 26 -4.78 16.87 17.23
N MET A 27 -4.26 15.89 16.50
CA MET A 27 -4.76 15.44 15.21
C MET A 27 -4.82 13.92 15.16
N PHE A 28 -5.87 13.39 14.55
CA PHE A 28 -5.99 11.98 14.22
C PHE A 28 -6.10 11.84 12.71
N TYR A 29 -5.62 10.74 12.18
CA TYR A 29 -5.73 10.43 10.77
C TYR A 29 -5.97 8.96 10.54
N VAL A 30 -6.62 8.67 9.42
CA VAL A 30 -6.78 7.33 8.87
C VAL A 30 -6.42 7.36 7.40
N ILE A 31 -5.70 6.34 6.97
CA ILE A 31 -5.21 6.20 5.61
C ILE A 31 -5.52 4.78 5.15
N TYR A 32 -6.08 4.68 3.95
CA TYR A 32 -6.15 3.43 3.20
C TYR A 32 -5.34 3.59 1.93
N SER A 33 -4.46 2.64 1.65
CA SER A 33 -3.69 2.63 0.41
C SER A 33 -3.72 1.25 -0.24
N ARG A 34 -3.91 1.26 -1.56
CA ARG A 34 -3.87 0.08 -2.40
C ARG A 34 -2.72 0.19 -3.40
N GLY A 35 -1.81 -0.77 -3.35
CA GLY A 35 -0.79 -1.01 -4.35
C GLY A 35 -1.24 -2.09 -5.33
N TYR A 36 -0.83 -1.94 -6.60
CA TYR A 36 -0.98 -2.98 -7.60
C TYR A 36 0.35 -3.18 -8.31
N LYS A 37 0.73 -4.45 -8.44
CA LYS A 37 1.86 -4.88 -9.25
C LYS A 37 1.30 -5.73 -10.39
N GLY A 38 1.49 -5.24 -11.61
CA GLY A 38 1.07 -5.94 -12.82
C GLY A 38 1.82 -7.26 -13.00
N PRO A 39 1.32 -8.14 -13.89
CA PRO A 39 1.96 -9.41 -14.18
C PRO A 39 3.40 -9.18 -14.67
N SER A 40 4.35 -9.85 -14.04
CA SER A 40 5.77 -9.79 -14.39
C SER A 40 6.21 -11.11 -15.00
N LEU A 41 7.21 -11.04 -15.88
CA LEU A 41 7.99 -12.21 -16.29
C LEU A 41 8.83 -12.67 -15.08
N ASN A 42 8.97 -13.98 -14.91
CA ASN A 42 9.88 -14.55 -13.92
C ASN A 42 11.33 -14.19 -14.32
N ASP A 43 11.92 -13.19 -13.67
CA ASP A 43 13.33 -12.77 -13.89
C ASP A 43 14.35 -13.70 -13.22
N PHE A 44 13.96 -14.93 -12.87
CA PHE A 44 14.88 -15.94 -12.36
C PHE A 44 15.79 -16.42 -13.50
N TYR A 45 16.97 -15.80 -13.63
CA TYR A 45 18.15 -16.41 -14.24
C TYR A 45 18.61 -17.59 -13.35
N SER A 46 17.87 -18.69 -13.32
CA SER A 46 18.29 -19.91 -12.62
C SER A 46 17.79 -21.15 -13.34
N GLU A 47 18.73 -21.80 -14.03
CA GLU A 47 18.89 -23.17 -14.57
C GLU A 47 17.74 -24.21 -14.66
N LYS A 48 16.48 -23.90 -14.42
CA LYS A 48 15.35 -24.82 -14.61
C LYS A 48 14.24 -24.14 -15.41
N ALA A 49 14.33 -24.27 -16.72
CA ALA A 49 13.39 -23.77 -17.74
C ALA A 49 11.92 -24.24 -17.61
N ALA A 50 11.53 -24.87 -16.49
CA ALA A 50 10.19 -25.42 -16.28
C ALA A 50 9.20 -24.42 -15.63
N ASN A 51 9.66 -23.28 -15.10
CA ASN A 51 8.81 -22.29 -14.41
C ASN A 51 8.77 -20.93 -15.14
N MET A 52 8.73 -20.95 -16.48
CA MET A 52 8.52 -19.74 -17.30
C MET A 52 7.04 -19.30 -17.34
N GLY A 53 6.31 -19.46 -16.23
CA GLY A 53 4.93 -18.99 -16.10
C GLY A 53 4.87 -17.50 -15.81
N THR A 54 3.87 -16.81 -16.38
CA THR A 54 3.53 -15.43 -16.01
C THR A 54 3.16 -15.39 -14.53
N ILE A 55 3.81 -14.52 -13.75
CA ILE A 55 3.39 -14.29 -12.36
C ILE A 55 2.07 -13.54 -12.39
N ALA A 56 1.07 -14.05 -11.68
CA ALA A 56 -0.23 -13.40 -11.54
C ALA A 56 -0.08 -11.99 -10.90
N PRO A 57 -0.94 -11.02 -11.26
CA PRO A 57 -0.89 -9.69 -10.66
C PRO A 57 -1.10 -9.75 -9.14
N GLU A 58 -0.33 -8.94 -8.40
CA GLU A 58 -0.39 -8.85 -6.94
C GLU A 58 -1.03 -7.53 -6.52
N THR A 59 -1.96 -7.59 -5.57
CA THR A 59 -2.55 -6.40 -4.93
C THR A 59 -2.11 -6.37 -3.47
N SER A 60 -1.73 -5.19 -2.98
CA SER A 60 -1.37 -4.96 -1.58
C SER A 60 -2.32 -3.89 -1.02
N ASP A 61 -3.06 -4.24 0.03
CA ASP A 61 -3.93 -3.33 0.75
C ASP A 61 -3.30 -3.01 2.12
N ASN A 62 -3.22 -1.72 2.47
CA ASN A 62 -2.69 -1.24 3.73
C ASN A 62 -3.66 -0.26 4.38
N TYR A 63 -3.89 -0.43 5.67
CA TYR A 63 -4.75 0.41 6.49
C TYR A 63 -3.90 0.99 7.61
N GLU A 64 -3.86 2.30 7.73
CA GLU A 64 -3.12 2.97 8.77
C GLU A 64 -4.06 3.88 9.56
N ILE A 65 -3.93 3.85 10.88
CA ILE A 65 -4.59 4.80 11.78
C ILE A 65 -3.52 5.41 12.67
N GLY A 66 -3.53 6.73 12.76
CA GLY A 66 -2.49 7.47 13.45
C GLY A 66 -3.01 8.65 14.23
N SER A 67 -2.18 9.11 15.15
CA SER A 67 -2.44 10.30 15.93
C SER A 67 -1.15 11.10 16.15
N LYS A 68 -1.27 12.42 16.08
CA LYS A 68 -0.19 13.37 16.36
C LYS A 68 -0.66 14.31 17.46
N SER A 69 0.14 14.42 18.51
CA SER A 69 -0.13 15.31 19.65
C SER A 69 1.11 16.15 19.99
N GLN A 70 0.90 17.44 20.25
CA GLN A 70 1.94 18.38 20.67
C GLN A 70 1.70 18.82 22.12
N PHE A 71 2.77 18.89 22.92
CA PHE A 71 2.73 19.22 24.34
C PHE A 71 3.77 20.31 24.69
N PHE A 72 3.63 20.91 25.87
CA PHE A 72 4.56 21.92 26.41
C PHE A 72 4.84 23.08 25.46
N ASN A 73 3.80 23.70 24.91
CA ASN A 73 3.90 24.76 23.90
C ASN A 73 4.73 24.31 22.66
N ARG A 74 4.42 23.10 22.16
CA ARG A 74 5.04 22.46 20.98
C ARG A 74 6.52 22.10 21.18
N GLN A 75 6.99 22.01 22.42
CA GLN A 75 8.34 21.52 22.72
C GLN A 75 8.45 19.98 22.67
N LEU A 76 7.33 19.27 22.78
CA LEU A 76 7.28 17.82 22.63
C LEU A 76 6.20 17.43 21.60
N THR A 77 6.54 16.57 20.65
CA THR A 77 5.59 15.97 19.71
C THR A 77 5.59 14.46 19.89
N LEU A 78 4.41 13.88 20.08
CA LEU A 78 4.19 12.43 20.10
C LEU A 78 3.40 12.05 18.85
N ASN A 79 3.86 11.01 18.17
CA ASN A 79 3.16 10.37 17.06
C ASN A 79 2.94 8.90 17.43
N ALA A 80 1.74 8.38 17.18
CA ALA A 80 1.40 7.00 17.46
C ALA A 80 0.54 6.47 16.31
N ASP A 81 1.03 5.41 15.66
CA ASP A 81 0.50 4.86 14.42
C ASP A 81 0.35 3.34 14.52
N LEU A 82 -0.68 2.81 13.86
CA LEU A 82 -0.99 1.38 13.74
C LEU A 82 -1.22 1.06 12.26
N PHE A 83 -0.63 -0.02 11.78
CA PHE A 83 -0.68 -0.51 10.39
C PHE A 83 -0.81 -2.04 10.34
#